data_AF-A0A1H3JXN5-F1
#
_entry.id   AF-A0A1H3JXN5-F1
#
_cell.length_a   1.000
_cell.length_b   1.000
_cell.length_c   1.000
_cell.angle_alpha   90.00
_cell.angle_beta   90.00
_cell.angle_gamma   90.00
#
_symmetry.space_group_name_H-M   'P 1'
#
loop_
_entity.id
_entity.type
_entity.pdbx_description
1 polymer ?
#
loop_
_entity_poly.entity_id
_entity_poly.type
_entity_poly.pdbx_seq_one_letter_code
_entity_poly.pdbx_strand_id
1 'polypeptide(L)'
;MPPPRSLYFHEDDHSQIELLPMAAWAHCQGTLASLHDFAQARFDGAGYSDMMVRPDAPQRLAELRLAPAAVAAAAAAQFPAYEEVWTGYSSSRTRCRGLRAWGEEGFALFADGDEARVEGLWLLADRWWPRHAPRIAALLRSLPQAGELLLVDWPWGHLFALSDAPALERWLAERTAES
;
A
#
# COMPACT_ATOMS: atom_id res chain seq x y z
N MET A 1 1.42 22.45 -23.95
CA MET A 1 1.86 21.26 -23.19
C MET A 1 0.64 20.69 -22.48
N PRO A 2 0.44 19.36 -22.47
CA PRO A 2 -0.58 18.75 -21.62
C PRO A 2 -0.27 19.02 -20.13
N PRO A 3 -1.28 19.05 -19.26
CA PRO A 3 -1.07 19.17 -17.82
C PRO A 3 -0.30 17.95 -17.28
N PRO A 4 0.48 18.12 -16.19
CA PRO A 4 1.22 17.00 -15.60
C PRO A 4 0.26 15.92 -15.11
N ARG A 5 0.66 14.65 -15.22
CA ARG A 5 -0.14 13.53 -14.69
C ARG A 5 -0.11 13.61 -13.16
N SER A 6 -1.24 13.94 -12.54
CA SER A 6 -1.36 14.08 -11.09
C SER A 6 -2.23 12.99 -10.47
N LEU A 7 -1.88 12.61 -9.24
CA LEU A 7 -2.63 11.69 -8.38
C LEU A 7 -3.01 12.42 -7.09
N TYR A 8 -4.23 12.17 -6.62
CA TYR A 8 -4.70 12.58 -5.30
C TYR A 8 -5.06 11.33 -4.50
N PHE A 9 -4.74 11.31 -3.21
CA PHE A 9 -5.21 10.30 -2.26
C PHE A 9 -5.70 10.98 -0.98
N HIS A 10 -6.71 10.42 -0.32
CA HIS A 10 -7.16 10.95 0.97
C HIS A 10 -6.15 10.59 2.07
N GLU A 11 -5.94 11.47 3.05
CA GLU A 11 -4.94 11.20 4.11
C GLU A 11 -5.22 9.89 4.89
N ASP A 12 -6.49 9.52 5.02
CA ASP A 12 -6.90 8.25 5.66
C ASP A 12 -6.47 7.00 4.88
N ASP A 13 -6.24 7.11 3.57
CA ASP A 13 -5.81 5.99 2.73
C ASP A 13 -4.30 5.71 2.88
N HIS A 14 -3.57 6.62 3.51
CA HIS A 14 -2.13 6.51 3.69
C HIS A 14 -1.75 5.22 4.43
N SER A 15 -0.94 4.38 3.78
CA SER A 15 -0.44 3.10 4.32
C SER A 15 -1.53 2.17 4.84
N GLN A 16 -2.75 2.20 4.28
CA GLN A 16 -3.79 1.21 4.61
C GLN A 16 -3.52 -0.16 3.98
N ILE A 17 -2.86 -0.19 2.82
CA ILE A 17 -2.35 -1.42 2.21
C ILE A 17 -0.84 -1.25 2.06
N GLU A 18 -0.08 -1.91 2.90
CA GLU A 18 1.33 -1.61 3.11
C GLU A 18 2.22 -2.80 2.75
N LEU A 19 3.41 -2.49 2.25
CA LEU A 19 4.47 -3.45 1.98
C LEU A 19 5.55 -3.27 3.05
N LEU A 20 5.80 -4.33 3.81
CA LEU A 20 6.73 -4.31 4.95
C LEU A 20 7.76 -5.43 4.82
N PRO A 21 8.90 -5.34 5.54
CA PRO A 21 9.83 -6.46 5.65
C PRO A 21 9.18 -7.71 6.22
N MET A 22 9.60 -8.88 5.77
CA MET A 22 9.15 -10.17 6.30
C MET A 22 9.35 -10.27 7.82
N ALA A 23 10.40 -9.63 8.34
CA ALA A 23 10.69 -9.57 9.77
C ALA A 23 9.57 -8.90 10.61
N ALA A 24 8.70 -8.10 10.00
CA ALA A 24 7.55 -7.47 10.65
C ALA A 24 6.33 -8.40 10.78
N TRP A 25 6.39 -9.65 10.30
CA TRP A 25 5.24 -10.57 10.28
C TRP A 25 4.51 -10.68 11.61
N ALA A 26 5.24 -10.99 12.70
CA ALA A 26 4.65 -11.18 14.02
C ALA A 26 3.98 -9.90 14.54
N HIS A 27 4.56 -8.73 14.24
CA HIS A 27 3.97 -7.43 14.56
C HIS A 27 2.67 -7.21 13.79
N CYS A 28 2.66 -7.46 12.49
CA CYS A 28 1.47 -7.30 11.66
C CYS A 28 0.35 -8.24 12.12
N GLN A 29 0.67 -9.50 12.40
CA GLN A 29 -0.29 -10.48 12.88
C GLN A 29 -0.91 -10.07 14.23
N GLY A 30 -0.09 -9.63 15.19
CA GLY A 30 -0.58 -9.16 16.49
C GLY A 30 -1.40 -7.88 16.39
N THR A 31 -1.01 -6.96 15.50
CA THR A 31 -1.73 -5.70 15.26
C THR A 31 -3.09 -5.97 14.61
N LEU A 32 -3.16 -6.88 13.64
CA LEU A 32 -4.44 -7.30 13.03
C LEU A 32 -5.39 -7.93 14.04
N ALA A 33 -4.88 -8.81 14.92
CA ALA A 33 -5.69 -9.37 16.00
C ALA A 33 -6.21 -8.28 16.94
N SER A 34 -5.35 -7.32 17.31
CA SER A 34 -5.74 -6.19 18.17
C SER A 34 -6.78 -5.29 17.50
N LEU A 35 -6.67 -5.04 16.19
CA LEU A 35 -7.65 -4.29 15.41
C LEU A 35 -9.00 -5.01 15.37
N HIS A 36 -8.99 -6.34 15.19
CA HIS A 36 -10.21 -7.15 15.22
C HIS A 36 -10.91 -7.05 16.58
N ASP A 37 -10.17 -7.27 17.67
CA ASP A 37 -10.70 -7.20 19.03
C ASP A 37 -11.23 -5.79 19.36
N PHE A 38 -10.49 -4.76 18.95
CA PHE A 38 -10.90 -3.36 19.08
C PHE A 38 -12.21 -3.09 18.33
N ALA A 39 -12.30 -3.51 17.07
CA ALA A 39 -13.48 -3.30 16.25
C ALA A 39 -14.71 -3.97 16.88
N GLN A 40 -14.58 -5.20 17.37
CA GLN A 40 -15.67 -5.90 18.05
C GLN A 40 -16.08 -5.22 19.36
N ALA A 41 -15.12 -4.72 20.15
CA ALA A 41 -15.40 -4.11 21.44
C ALA A 41 -15.94 -2.68 21.36
N ARG A 42 -15.66 -1.96 20.26
CA ARG A 42 -15.98 -0.53 20.12
C ARG A 42 -17.12 -0.23 19.15
N PHE A 43 -17.59 -1.23 18.40
CA PHE A 43 -18.75 -1.09 17.52
C PHE A 43 -20.05 -1.21 18.31
N ASP A 44 -20.87 -0.17 18.31
CA ASP A 44 -22.15 -0.12 19.04
C ASP A 44 -23.38 -0.40 18.16
N GLY A 45 -23.17 -0.73 16.88
CA GLY A 45 -24.21 -0.92 15.88
C GLY A 45 -24.50 0.32 15.02
N ALA A 46 -24.14 1.52 15.49
CA ALA A 46 -24.25 2.77 14.73
C ALA A 46 -22.88 3.26 14.22
N GLY A 47 -21.80 2.82 14.85
CA GLY A 47 -20.43 3.11 14.43
C GLY A 47 -19.41 2.66 15.45
N TYR A 48 -18.17 3.12 15.29
CA TYR A 48 -17.13 2.93 16.29
C TYR A 48 -17.13 4.09 17.28
N SER A 49 -17.08 3.76 18.57
CA SER A 49 -17.07 4.72 19.68
C SER A 49 -15.70 5.32 19.97
N ASP A 50 -14.63 4.79 19.37
CA ASP A 50 -13.25 5.18 19.63
C ASP A 50 -12.37 4.92 18.39
N MET A 51 -11.15 5.45 18.39
CA MET A 51 -10.15 5.26 17.33
C MET A 51 -8.91 4.53 17.88
N MET A 52 -8.45 3.52 17.13
CA MET A 52 -7.17 2.86 17.41
C MET A 52 -6.08 3.41 16.50
N VAL A 53 -5.02 3.95 17.10
CA VAL A 53 -3.79 4.27 16.37
C VAL A 53 -2.93 3.01 16.29
N ARG A 54 -2.55 2.61 15.08
CA ARG A 54 -1.68 1.45 14.88
C ARG A 54 -0.26 1.77 15.36
N PRO A 55 0.40 0.86 16.10
CA PRO A 55 1.81 1.03 16.41
C PRO A 55 2.66 0.82 15.17
N ASP A 56 3.71 1.62 15.02
CA ASP A 56 4.69 1.46 13.94
C ASP A 56 5.34 0.08 14.00
N ALA A 57 5.61 -0.50 12.83
CA ALA A 57 6.37 -1.74 12.74
C ALA A 57 7.81 -1.50 13.23
N PRO A 58 8.35 -2.36 14.11
CA PRO A 58 9.70 -2.16 14.63
C PRO A 58 10.78 -2.35 13.57
N GLN A 59 10.50 -3.12 12.51
CA GLN A 59 11.39 -3.31 11.36
C GLN A 59 10.99 -2.39 10.23
N ARG A 60 11.92 -1.55 9.80
CA ARG A 60 11.68 -0.55 8.75
C ARG A 60 12.01 -1.10 7.37
N LEU A 61 11.23 -0.71 6.36
CA LEU A 61 11.51 -1.04 4.96
C LEU A 61 12.91 -0.56 4.52
N ALA A 62 13.36 0.57 5.07
CA ALA A 62 14.71 1.10 4.91
C ALA A 62 15.84 0.10 5.20
N GLU A 63 15.62 -0.88 6.08
CA GLU A 63 16.62 -1.90 6.45
C GLU A 63 16.90 -2.89 5.31
N LEU A 64 15.94 -3.11 4.42
CA LEU A 64 16.10 -3.95 3.24
C LEU A 64 17.01 -3.29 2.18
N ARG A 65 17.20 -1.96 2.25
CA ARG A 65 18.02 -1.18 1.32
C ARG A 65 17.60 -1.38 -0.13
N LEU A 66 16.29 -1.36 -0.38
CA LEU A 66 15.73 -1.39 -1.72
C LEU A 66 16.30 -0.22 -2.53
N ALA A 67 16.93 -0.53 -3.67
CA ALA A 67 17.43 0.50 -4.57
C ALA A 67 16.24 1.27 -5.16
N PRO A 68 16.10 2.60 -4.92
CA PRO A 68 14.93 3.33 -5.38
C PRO A 68 14.72 3.27 -6.90
N ALA A 69 15.81 3.25 -7.67
CA ALA A 69 15.77 3.09 -9.12
C ALA A 69 15.22 1.71 -9.55
N ALA A 70 15.49 0.64 -8.79
CA ALA A 70 14.98 -0.69 -9.10
C ALA A 70 13.47 -0.79 -8.81
N VAL A 71 13.00 -0.20 -7.71
CA VAL A 71 11.56 -0.06 -7.42
C VAL A 71 10.88 0.72 -8.55
N ALA A 72 11.45 1.87 -8.93
CA ALA A 72 10.90 2.69 -10.00
C ALA A 72 10.85 1.95 -11.34
N ALA A 73 11.87 1.16 -11.68
CA ALA A 73 11.88 0.37 -12.90
C ALA A 73 10.82 -0.75 -12.90
N ALA A 74 10.69 -1.47 -11.79
CA ALA A 74 9.64 -2.50 -11.62
C ALA A 74 8.24 -1.89 -11.74
N ALA A 75 8.02 -0.74 -11.09
CA ALA A 75 6.76 0.00 -11.15
C ALA A 75 6.46 0.53 -12.56
N ALA A 76 7.42 1.19 -13.20
CA ALA A 76 7.28 1.76 -14.54
C ALA A 76 7.07 0.71 -15.64
N ALA A 77 7.56 -0.52 -15.45
CA ALA A 77 7.31 -1.63 -16.37
C ALA A 77 5.83 -2.05 -16.38
N GLN A 78 5.09 -1.79 -15.29
CA GLN A 78 3.69 -2.17 -15.16
C GLN A 78 2.75 -0.98 -15.24
N PHE A 79 3.10 0.20 -14.73
CA PHE A 79 2.23 1.36 -14.66
C PHE A 79 2.97 2.67 -14.93
N PRO A 80 2.32 3.65 -15.58
CA PRO A 80 2.94 4.95 -15.80
C PRO A 80 3.16 5.70 -14.49
N ALA A 81 4.25 6.48 -14.43
CA ALA A 81 4.55 7.34 -13.29
C ALA A 81 3.61 8.55 -13.24
N TYR A 82 3.29 9.01 -12.03
CA TYR A 82 2.70 10.31 -11.79
C TYR A 82 3.81 11.37 -11.59
N GLU A 83 3.61 12.56 -12.14
CA GLU A 83 4.51 13.70 -11.99
C GLU A 83 4.24 14.48 -10.70
N GLU A 84 3.00 14.43 -10.22
CA GLU A 84 2.60 15.09 -8.99
C GLU A 84 1.71 14.19 -8.14
N VAL A 85 2.02 14.15 -6.85
CA VAL A 85 1.22 13.47 -5.85
C VAL A 85 0.71 14.50 -4.86
N TRP A 86 -0.59 14.43 -4.57
CA TRP A 86 -1.30 15.32 -3.67
C TRP A 86 -2.05 14.50 -2.63
N THR A 87 -2.13 15.04 -1.42
CA THR A 87 -2.99 14.53 -0.35
C THR A 87 -3.79 15.66 0.26
N GLY A 88 -4.75 15.32 1.12
CA GLY A 88 -5.49 16.32 1.87
C GLY A 88 -6.71 15.76 2.58
N TYR A 89 -7.37 16.70 3.25
CA TYR A 89 -8.60 16.52 4.00
C TYR A 89 -9.55 17.67 3.72
N SER A 90 -10.82 17.37 3.49
CA SER A 90 -11.86 18.35 3.16
C SER A 90 -11.46 19.23 1.96
N SER A 91 -11.39 20.55 2.13
CA SER A 91 -10.99 21.50 1.07
C SER A 91 -9.47 21.72 0.98
N SER A 92 -8.68 21.14 1.89
CA SER A 92 -7.23 21.30 1.91
C SER A 92 -6.56 20.35 0.91
N ARG A 93 -5.53 20.84 0.21
CA ARG A 93 -4.69 20.01 -0.68
C ARG A 93 -3.23 20.39 -0.49
N THR A 94 -2.41 19.39 -0.23
CA THR A 94 -0.97 19.53 0.01
C THR A 94 -0.21 18.65 -0.98
N ARG A 95 0.83 19.22 -1.59
CA ARG A 95 1.71 18.45 -2.49
C ARG A 95 2.66 17.59 -1.66
N CYS A 96 2.69 16.29 -1.93
CA CYS A 96 3.63 15.36 -1.31
C CYS A 96 4.96 15.44 -2.05
N ARG A 97 5.91 16.25 -1.55
CA ARG A 97 7.25 16.33 -2.12
C ARG A 97 8.06 15.10 -1.70
N GLY A 98 8.71 14.44 -2.65
CA GLY A 98 9.52 13.23 -2.42
C GLY A 98 8.76 11.91 -2.60
N LEU A 99 7.43 11.95 -2.53
CA LEU A 99 6.59 10.78 -2.78
C LEU A 99 6.50 10.49 -4.28
N ARG A 100 6.91 9.28 -4.67
CA ARG A 100 6.81 8.79 -6.04
C ARG A 100 5.62 7.85 -6.15
N ALA A 101 4.91 7.88 -7.27
CA ALA A 101 3.78 7.00 -7.50
C ALA A 101 3.70 6.51 -8.95
N TRP A 102 3.22 5.28 -9.12
CA TRP A 102 2.95 4.68 -10.42
C TRP A 102 1.59 3.99 -10.39
N GLY A 103 0.76 4.26 -11.38
CA GLY A 103 -0.60 3.74 -11.35
C GLY A 103 -1.49 4.31 -12.42
N GLU A 104 -2.72 3.84 -12.45
CA GLU A 104 -3.77 4.32 -13.35
C GLU A 104 -5.16 3.99 -12.79
N GLU A 105 -6.15 4.80 -13.20
CA GLU A 105 -7.58 4.48 -13.02
C GLU A 105 -7.96 4.05 -11.59
N GLY A 106 -7.46 4.78 -10.59
CA GLY A 106 -7.76 4.57 -9.19
C GLY A 106 -6.80 3.65 -8.45
N PHE A 107 -5.90 2.94 -9.14
CA PHE A 107 -4.81 2.17 -8.52
C PHE A 107 -3.50 2.95 -8.54
N ALA A 108 -2.70 2.87 -7.47
CA ALA A 108 -1.31 3.30 -7.47
C ALA A 108 -0.45 2.53 -6.46
N LEU A 109 0.82 2.30 -6.83
CA LEU A 109 1.90 2.02 -5.90
C LEU A 109 2.59 3.34 -5.56
N PHE A 110 2.78 3.59 -4.27
CA PHE A 110 3.55 4.70 -3.74
C PHE A 110 4.89 4.20 -3.19
N ALA A 111 5.95 4.98 -3.41
CA ALA A 111 7.25 4.79 -2.80
C ALA A 111 7.71 6.09 -2.14
N ASP A 112 7.77 6.07 -0.82
CA ASP A 112 8.29 7.16 0.00
C ASP A 112 9.80 6.99 0.24
N GLY A 113 10.47 8.09 0.57
CA GLY A 113 11.91 8.19 0.75
C GLY A 113 12.57 9.11 -0.28
N ASP A 114 13.85 8.91 -0.52
CA ASP A 114 14.68 9.77 -1.35
C ASP A 114 15.34 9.00 -2.51
N GLU A 115 16.37 9.60 -3.12
CA GLU A 115 17.15 8.99 -4.20
C GLU A 115 18.07 7.85 -3.71
N ALA A 116 18.40 7.83 -2.43
CA ALA A 116 19.29 6.85 -1.81
C ALA A 116 18.54 5.71 -1.11
N ARG A 117 17.34 5.97 -0.58
CA ARG A 117 16.61 5.04 0.29
C ARG A 117 15.11 5.05 0.06
N VAL A 118 14.51 3.86 0.09
CA VAL A 118 13.05 3.68 0.18
C VAL A 118 12.67 3.51 1.65
N GLU A 119 11.76 4.34 2.14
CA GLU A 119 11.28 4.34 3.52
C GLU A 119 9.99 3.57 3.70
N GLY A 120 9.13 3.63 2.69
CA GLY A 120 7.81 3.04 2.70
C GLY A 120 7.36 2.69 1.30
N LEU A 121 6.58 1.61 1.20
CA LEU A 121 5.89 1.20 0.00
C LEU A 121 4.44 0.86 0.39
N TRP A 122 3.48 1.41 -0.33
CA TRP A 122 2.08 1.16 -0.06
C TRP A 122 1.24 1.29 -1.33
N LEU A 123 0.08 0.65 -1.31
CA LEU A 123 -0.86 0.62 -2.41
C LEU A 123 -2.08 1.48 -2.07
N LEU A 124 -2.58 2.18 -3.08
CA LEU A 124 -3.92 2.74 -3.09
C LEU A 124 -4.72 2.04 -4.17
N ALA A 125 -5.99 1.81 -3.88
CA ALA A 125 -6.97 1.48 -4.89
C ALA A 125 -8.34 2.05 -4.49
N ASP A 126 -8.78 3.12 -5.15
CA ASP A 126 -10.15 3.62 -5.02
C ASP A 126 -11.15 2.57 -5.56
N ARG A 127 -10.71 1.78 -6.54
CA ARG A 127 -11.45 0.68 -7.15
C ARG A 127 -10.50 -0.39 -7.68
N TRP A 128 -10.83 -1.65 -7.44
CA TRP A 128 -10.06 -2.80 -7.93
C TRP A 128 -10.63 -3.32 -9.23
N TRP A 129 -10.21 -2.73 -10.34
CA TRP A 129 -10.62 -3.22 -11.65
C TRP A 129 -9.99 -4.60 -11.94
N PRO A 130 -10.78 -5.63 -12.31
CA PRO A 130 -10.25 -6.95 -12.67
C PRO A 130 -9.15 -6.89 -13.75
N ARG A 131 -9.23 -5.92 -14.68
CA ARG A 131 -8.22 -5.71 -15.73
C ARG A 131 -6.83 -5.32 -15.19
N HIS A 132 -6.72 -4.76 -14.00
CA HIS A 132 -5.43 -4.39 -13.40
C HIS A 132 -4.78 -5.55 -12.66
N ALA A 133 -5.54 -6.54 -12.18
CA ALA A 133 -5.02 -7.61 -11.32
C ALA A 133 -3.76 -8.30 -11.88
N PRO A 134 -3.66 -8.66 -13.18
CA PRO A 134 -2.43 -9.25 -13.71
C PRO A 134 -1.21 -8.33 -13.63
N ARG A 135 -1.39 -7.01 -13.87
CA ARG A 135 -0.33 -6.00 -13.79
C ARG A 135 0.05 -5.69 -12.34
N ILE A 136 -0.90 -5.70 -11.42
CA ILE A 136 -0.64 -5.56 -9.98
C ILE A 136 0.15 -6.77 -9.47
N ALA A 137 -0.25 -7.98 -9.86
CA ALA A 137 0.49 -9.19 -9.51
C ALA A 137 1.92 -9.19 -10.08
N ALA A 138 2.08 -8.78 -11.34
CA ALA A 138 3.39 -8.65 -11.98
C ALA A 138 4.25 -7.58 -11.30
N LEU A 139 3.64 -6.45 -10.90
CA LEU A 139 4.31 -5.38 -10.15
C LEU A 139 4.86 -5.92 -8.83
N LEU A 140 3.99 -6.48 -7.99
CA LEU A 140 4.35 -6.97 -6.66
C LEU A 140 5.45 -8.05 -6.71
N ARG A 141 5.37 -8.97 -7.69
CA ARG A 141 6.38 -10.01 -7.89
C ARG A 141 7.72 -9.48 -8.42
N SER A 142 7.72 -8.35 -9.11
CA SER A 142 8.92 -7.76 -9.71
C SER A 142 9.63 -6.75 -8.82
N LEU A 143 9.05 -6.42 -7.66
CA LEU A 143 9.70 -5.55 -6.68
C LEU A 143 11.06 -6.16 -6.24
N PRO A 144 12.09 -5.32 -6.06
CA PRO A 144 13.36 -5.80 -5.53
C PRO A 144 13.14 -6.46 -4.17
N GLN A 145 13.79 -7.61 -3.96
CA GLN A 145 13.65 -8.41 -2.75
C GLN A 145 12.20 -8.79 -2.41
N ALA A 146 11.33 -9.01 -3.40
CA ALA A 146 9.94 -9.44 -3.15
C ALA A 146 9.83 -10.68 -2.23
N GLY A 147 10.83 -11.58 -2.22
CA GLY A 147 10.87 -12.71 -1.29
C GLY A 147 10.98 -12.32 0.20
N GLU A 148 11.48 -11.13 0.49
CA GLU A 148 11.66 -10.56 1.83
C GLU A 148 10.57 -9.53 2.18
N LEU A 149 9.53 -9.42 1.35
CA LEU A 149 8.41 -8.50 1.56
C LEU A 149 7.14 -9.26 1.91
N LEU A 150 6.37 -8.69 2.82
CA LEU A 150 4.98 -9.05 3.07
C LEU A 150 4.06 -7.91 2.61
N LEU A 151 2.81 -8.25 2.29
CA LEU A 151 1.72 -7.30 2.13
C LEU A 151 0.79 -7.44 3.33
N VAL A 152 0.39 -6.30 3.87
CA VAL A 152 -0.68 -6.20 4.86
C VAL A 152 -1.75 -5.26 4.35
N ASP A 153 -3.00 -5.71 4.38
CA ASP A 153 -4.19 -4.94 4.04
C ASP A 153 -4.95 -4.71 5.35
N TRP A 154 -4.67 -3.59 6.00
CA TRP A 154 -5.16 -3.30 7.35
C TRP A 154 -6.69 -3.24 7.42
N PRO A 155 -7.41 -2.58 6.48
CA PRO A 155 -8.87 -2.50 6.53
C PRO A 155 -9.58 -3.86 6.49
N TRP A 156 -8.97 -4.84 5.82
CA TRP A 156 -9.62 -6.14 5.55
C TRP A 156 -8.92 -7.33 6.21
N GLY A 157 -7.83 -7.09 6.94
CA GLY A 157 -7.16 -8.11 7.74
C GLY A 157 -6.37 -9.14 6.93
N HIS A 158 -5.92 -8.82 5.72
CA HIS A 158 -5.02 -9.71 4.99
C HIS A 158 -3.57 -9.48 5.41
N LEU A 159 -2.85 -10.59 5.52
CA LEU A 159 -1.40 -10.62 5.76
C LEU A 159 -0.82 -11.82 5.02
N PHE A 160 0.12 -11.57 4.11
CA PHE A 160 0.80 -12.65 3.40
C PHE A 160 2.17 -12.24 2.87
N ALA A 161 3.04 -13.22 2.64
CA ALA A 161 4.33 -13.04 2.00
C ALA A 161 4.12 -12.81 0.51
N LEU A 162 4.82 -11.86 -0.13
CA LEU A 162 4.68 -11.68 -1.58
C LEU A 162 5.15 -12.91 -2.39
N SER A 163 5.99 -13.76 -1.79
CA SER A 163 6.41 -15.05 -2.35
C SER A 163 5.29 -16.11 -2.33
N ASP A 164 4.23 -15.94 -1.53
CA ASP A 164 3.04 -16.79 -1.54
C ASP A 164 2.12 -16.38 -2.70
N ALA A 165 2.42 -16.90 -3.89
CA ALA A 165 1.64 -16.64 -5.08
C ALA A 165 0.15 -17.00 -4.92
N PRO A 166 -0.23 -18.16 -4.35
CA PRO A 166 -1.63 -18.46 -4.04
C PRO A 166 -2.33 -17.41 -3.16
N ALA A 167 -1.66 -16.88 -2.13
CA ALA A 167 -2.24 -15.83 -1.29
C ALA A 167 -2.46 -14.53 -2.05
N LEU A 168 -1.48 -14.11 -2.86
CA LEU A 168 -1.59 -12.93 -3.70
C LEU A 168 -2.77 -13.03 -4.69
N GLU A 169 -2.92 -14.19 -5.35
CA GLU A 169 -4.03 -14.39 -6.30
C GLU A 169 -5.39 -14.41 -5.60
N ARG A 170 -5.50 -14.98 -4.40
CA ARG A 170 -6.74 -14.93 -3.60
C ARG A 170 -7.11 -13.49 -3.22
N TRP A 171 -6.15 -12.74 -2.69
CA TRP A 171 -6.37 -11.34 -2.29
C TRP A 171 -6.81 -10.48 -3.48
N LEU A 172 -6.18 -10.64 -4.66
CA LEU A 172 -6.61 -9.94 -5.88
C LEU A 172 -8.01 -10.36 -6.34
N ALA A 173 -8.35 -11.65 -6.26
CA ALA A 173 -9.66 -12.14 -6.63
C ALA A 173 -10.77 -11.57 -5.71
N GLU A 174 -10.52 -11.55 -4.40
CA GLU A 174 -11.44 -10.96 -3.41
C GLU A 174 -11.64 -9.45 -3.66
N ARG A 175 -10.53 -8.71 -3.80
CA ARG A 175 -10.55 -7.27 -4.05
C ARG A 175 -11.32 -6.88 -5.31
N THR A 176 -11.14 -7.66 -6.39
CA THR A 176 -11.78 -7.37 -7.68
C THR A 176 -13.21 -7.86 -7.79
N ALA A 177 -13.65 -8.79 -6.92
CA ALA A 177 -15.04 -9.23 -6.84
C ALA A 177 -15.94 -8.21 -6.11
N GLU A 178 -15.36 -7.39 -5.23
CA GLU A 178 -16.06 -6.36 -4.45
C GLU A 178 -16.18 -5.00 -5.19
N SER A 179 -15.68 -4.90 -6.43
CA SER A 179 -15.54 -3.64 -7.20
C SER A 179 -16.60 -3.39 -8.28
#